data_AF-A0AAU4PDP5-F1
#
_entry.id   AF-A0AAU4PDP5-F1
#
_cell.length_a   1.000
_cell.length_b   1.000
_cell.length_c   1.000
_cell.angle_alpha   90.00
_cell.angle_beta   90.00
_cell.angle_gamma   90.00
#
_symmetry.space_group_name_H-M   'P 1'
#
loop_
_entity.id
_entity.type
_entity.pdbx_description
1 polymer ?
#
loop_
_entity_poly.entity_id
_entity_poly.type
_entity_poly.pdbx_seq_one_letter_code
_entity_poly.pdbx_strand_id
1 'polypeptide(L)' 'MAGSPNERLALLFRDWFRAHPEAVPAYAAFKRTLAGAVADTGTYADVKDPVVDLVVTVAEPWAAATGWRP' A
#
# COMPACT_ATOMS: atom_id res chain seq x y z
N MET A 1 -5.28 15.07 -13.81
CA MET A 1 -4.22 15.99 -13.38
C MET A 1 -3.08 15.10 -12.92
N ALA A 2 -2.01 15.00 -13.71
CA ALA A 2 -0.83 14.26 -13.29
C ALA A 2 -0.19 14.99 -12.11
N GLY A 3 0.13 14.27 -11.03
CA GLY A 3 0.77 14.80 -9.83
C GLY A 3 -0.15 15.12 -8.65
N SER A 4 -1.39 14.59 -8.61
CA SER A 4 -2.21 14.72 -7.39
C SER A 4 -1.58 13.94 -6.21
N PRO A 5 -1.77 14.36 -4.95
CA PRO A 5 -1.25 13.62 -3.79
C PRO A 5 -1.66 12.14 -3.79
N ASN A 6 -2.90 11.83 -4.16
CA ASN A 6 -3.41 10.46 -4.24
C ASN A 6 -2.72 9.63 -5.35
N GLU A 7 -2.35 10.26 -6.46
CA GLU A 7 -1.60 9.60 -7.53
C GLU A 7 -0.18 9.26 -7.09
N ARG A 8 0.52 10.21 -6.43
CA ARG A 8 1.85 9.94 -5.86
C ARG A 8 1.80 8.78 -4.87
N LEU A 9 0.83 8.77 -3.96
CA LEU A 9 0.67 7.71 -2.96
C LEU A 9 0.46 6.34 -3.62
N ALA A 10 -0.40 6.27 -4.63
CA ALA A 10 -0.65 5.05 -5.38
C ALA A 10 0.62 4.53 -6.09
N LEU A 11 1.41 5.42 -6.69
CA LEU A 11 2.66 5.08 -7.35
C LEU A 11 3.74 4.63 -6.35
N LEU A 12 3.89 5.34 -5.23
CA LEU A 12 4.83 5.01 -4.16
C LEU A 12 4.53 3.63 -3.58
N PHE A 13 3.28 3.37 -3.24
CA PHE A 13 2.83 2.09 -2.72
C PHE A 13 3.15 0.94 -3.69
N ARG A 14 2.82 1.11 -4.98
CA ARG A 14 3.10 0.11 -6.02
C ARG A 14 4.59 -0.18 -6.15
N ASP A 15 5.40 0.87 -6.25
CA ASP A 15 6.82 0.72 -6.55
C ASP A 15 7.62 0.24 -5.34
N TRP A 16 7.18 0.57 -4.12
CA TRP A 16 7.75 0.00 -2.91
C TRP A 16 7.60 -1.52 -2.87
N PHE A 17 6.43 -2.08 -3.20
CA PHE A 17 6.25 -3.54 -3.28
C PHE A 17 7.06 -4.20 -4.39
N ARG A 18 7.33 -3.49 -5.49
CA ARG A 18 8.21 -4.00 -6.56
C ARG A 18 9.67 -4.07 -6.12
N ALA A 19 10.10 -3.13 -5.29
CA ALA A 19 11.44 -3.12 -4.70
C ALA A 19 11.60 -4.10 -3.54
N HIS A 20 10.51 -4.49 -2.87
CA HIS A 20 10.48 -5.39 -1.71
C HIS A 20 9.57 -6.60 -1.97
N PRO A 21 9.95 -7.50 -2.90
CA PRO A 21 9.13 -8.67 -3.25
C PRO A 21 8.84 -9.57 -2.04
N GLU A 22 9.68 -9.57 -1.02
CA GLU A 22 9.50 -10.30 0.25
C GLU A 22 8.30 -9.79 1.08
N ALA A 23 7.86 -8.55 0.89
CA ALA A 23 6.70 -8.00 1.59
C ALA A 23 5.36 -8.39 0.93
N VAL A 24 5.39 -8.81 -0.35
CA VAL A 24 4.19 -9.14 -1.13
C VAL A 24 3.39 -10.30 -0.52
N PRO A 25 4.00 -11.43 -0.08
CA PRO A 25 3.26 -12.53 0.54
C PRO A 25 2.49 -12.10 1.79
N ALA A 26 3.09 -11.26 2.64
CA ALA A 26 2.46 -10.77 3.87
C ALA A 26 1.23 -9.90 3.55
N TYR A 27 1.37 -8.95 2.63
CA TYR A 27 0.24 -8.10 2.22
C TYR A 27 -0.87 -8.89 1.51
N ALA A 28 -0.51 -9.90 0.70
CA ALA A 28 -1.48 -10.79 0.08
C ALA A 28 -2.22 -11.66 1.09
N ALA A 29 -1.52 -12.18 2.11
CA ALA A 29 -2.13 -12.94 3.20
C ALA A 29 -3.10 -12.05 4.00
N PHE A 30 -2.69 -10.83 4.34
CA PHE A 30 -3.56 -9.85 4.98
C PHE A 30 -4.87 -9.64 4.21
N LYS A 31 -4.79 -9.35 2.89
CA LYS A 31 -6.00 -9.15 2.06
C LYS A 31 -6.91 -10.38 2.05
N ARG A 32 -6.34 -11.58 1.95
CA ARG A 32 -7.12 -12.83 1.96
C ARG A 32 -7.81 -13.06 3.30
N THR A 33 -7.10 -12.88 4.41
CA THR A 33 -7.67 -13.00 5.76
C THR A 33 -8.77 -11.99 5.97
N LEU A 34 -8.55 -10.73 5.58
CA LEU A 34 -9.54 -9.67 5.73
C LEU A 34 -10.80 -9.97 4.91
N ALA A 35 -10.65 -10.41 3.66
CA ALA A 35 -11.78 -10.77 2.79
C ALA A 35 -12.61 -11.94 3.35
N GLY A 36 -12.01 -12.85 4.12
CA GLY A 36 -12.74 -13.92 4.81
C GLY A 36 -13.37 -13.50 6.14
N ALA A 37 -12.97 -12.36 6.71
CA ALA A 37 -13.39 -11.89 8.02
C ALA A 37 -14.51 -10.84 7.98
N VAL A 38 -14.74 -10.19 6.84
CA VAL A 38 -15.73 -9.11 6.68
C VAL A 38 -16.80 -9.48 5.65
N ALA A 39 -18.02 -8.98 5.85
CA ALA A 39 -19.18 -9.37 5.04
C ALA A 39 -19.32 -8.60 3.74
N ASP A 40 -18.72 -7.41 3.63
CA ASP A 40 -18.93 -6.50 2.52
C ASP A 40 -17.66 -5.71 2.15
N THR A 41 -17.68 -5.13 0.95
CA THR A 41 -16.54 -4.40 0.38
C THR A 41 -16.30 -3.03 1.01
N GLY A 42 -17.31 -2.42 1.64
CA GLY A 42 -17.18 -1.15 2.34
C GLY A 42 -16.37 -1.34 3.63
N THR A 43 -16.79 -2.28 4.48
CA THR A 43 -16.04 -2.67 5.69
C THR A 43 -14.63 -3.16 5.33
N TYR A 44 -14.49 -3.89 4.23
CA TYR A 44 -13.18 -4.29 3.73
C TYR A 44 -12.28 -3.09 3.39
N ALA A 45 -12.82 -2.06 2.75
CA ALA A 45 -12.06 -0.84 2.42
C ALA A 45 -11.65 -0.11 3.70
N ASP A 46 -12.61 0.14 4.61
CA ASP A 46 -12.38 0.87 5.85
C ASP A 46 -11.30 0.23 6.73
N VAL A 47 -11.27 -1.10 6.82
CA VAL A 47 -10.25 -1.82 7.61
C VAL A 47 -8.90 -1.88 6.88
N LYS A 48 -8.90 -1.91 5.54
CA LYS A 48 -7.67 -1.98 4.73
C LYS A 48 -6.96 -0.64 4.66
N ASP A 49 -7.68 0.48 4.65
CA ASP A 49 -7.13 1.81 4.44
C ASP A 49 -6.01 2.18 5.44
N PRO A 50 -6.16 1.96 6.77
CA PRO A 50 -5.07 2.20 7.71
C PRO A 50 -3.80 1.36 7.45
N VAL A 51 -3.95 0.18 6.87
CA VAL A 51 -2.80 -0.67 6.50
C VAL A 51 -2.11 -0.13 5.25
N VAL A 52 -2.85 0.46 4.32
CA VAL A 52 -2.27 1.18 3.18
C VAL A 52 -1.45 2.37 3.68
N ASP A 53 -1.98 3.15 4.62
CA ASP A 53 -1.26 4.28 5.23
C ASP A 53 0.01 3.85 5.95
N LEU A 54 0.00 2.70 6.63
CA LEU A 54 1.18 2.12 7.26
C LEU A 54 2.24 1.74 6.21
N VAL A 55 1.84 1.10 5.10
CA VAL A 55 2.76 0.76 4.01
C VAL A 55 3.35 2.01 3.38
N VAL A 56 2.55 3.05 3.14
CA VAL A 56 3.04 4.34 2.67
C VAL A 56 4.05 4.93 3.65
N THR A 57 3.76 4.89 4.95
CA THR A 57 4.66 5.41 5.99
C THR A 57 6.03 4.75 5.97
N VAL A 58 6.10 3.43 5.73
CA VAL A 58 7.40 2.73 5.57
C VAL A 58 8.03 2.93 4.19
N ALA A 59 7.23 3.24 3.17
CA ALA A 59 7.71 3.52 1.82
C ALA A 59 8.35 4.92 1.68
N GLU A 60 7.91 5.90 2.46
CA GLU A 60 8.46 7.27 2.42
C GLU A 60 9.97 7.33 2.70
N PRO A 61 10.52 6.69 3.76
CA PRO A 61 11.96 6.62 3.97
C PRO A 61 12.71 5.93 2.84
N TRP A 62 12.14 4.86 2.27
CA TRP A 62 12.74 4.17 1.12
C TRP A 62 12.81 5.11 -0.08
N ALA A 63 11.73 5.82 -0.39
CA ALA A 63 11.69 6.76 -1.51
C ALA A 63 12.73 7.87 -1.37
N ALA A 64 12.90 8.41 -0.16
CA ALA A 64 13.94 9.40 0.13
C ALA A 64 15.35 8.81 -0.06
N ALA A 65 15.60 7.60 0.45
CA ALA A 65 16.90 6.94 0.38
C ALA A 65 17.31 6.54 -1.05
N THR A 66 16.35 6.16 -1.90
CA THR A 66 16.63 5.74 -3.28
C THR A 66 16.49 6.85 -4.31
N GLY A 67 16.10 8.07 -3.89
CA GLY A 67 15.80 9.16 -4.80
C GLY A 67 14.62 8.87 -5.72
N TRP A 68 13.67 8.04 -5.28
CA TRP A 68 12.49 7.66 -6.06
C TRP A 68 11.68 8.90 -6.47
N ARG A 69 11.11 8.86 -7.69
CA ARG A 69 10.20 9.88 -8.23
C ARG A 69 9.00 9.19 -8.90
N PRO A 70 7.79 9.77 -8.80
CA PRO A 70 6.56 9.18 -9.36
C PRO A 70 6.56 9.11 -10.89
#